data_AF-A0A522T9X2-F1
#
_entry.id   AF-A0A522T9X2-F1
#
_cell.length_a   1.000
_cell.length_b   1.000
_cell.length_c   1.000
_cell.angle_alpha   90.00
_cell.angle_beta   90.00
_cell.angle_gamma   90.00
#
_symmetry.space_group_name_H-M   'P 1'
#
loop_
_entity.id
_entity.type
_entity.pdbx_description
1 polymer ?
#
loop_
_entity_poly.entity_id
_entity_poly.type
_entity_poly.pdbx_seq_one_letter_code
_entity_poly.pdbx_strand_id
1 'polypeptide(L)' 'MPALVIDASVVAKWVLPEPGREPALALLNLYEANRLDLAAPRLPLIEVASVLVKRYRRHSLALTQAGEAF' A
#
# COMPACT_ATOMS: atom_id res chain seq x y z
N MET A 1 -0.30 -6.39 -22.28
CA MET A 1 -0.74 -7.54 -21.45
C MET A 1 -1.89 -7.06 -20.56
N PRO A 2 -2.76 -7.92 -20.01
CA PRO A 2 -3.77 -7.45 -19.06
C PRO A 2 -3.09 -6.98 -17.76
N ALA A 3 -3.46 -5.79 -17.28
CA ALA A 3 -2.97 -5.27 -16.00
C ALA A 3 -3.82 -5.79 -14.83
N LEU A 4 -3.18 -6.11 -13.71
CA LEU A 4 -3.86 -6.45 -12.47
C LEU A 4 -4.27 -5.15 -11.77
N VAL A 5 -5.58 -4.97 -11.55
CA VAL A 5 -6.09 -3.83 -10.79
C VAL A 5 -6.00 -4.12 -9.30
N ILE A 6 -5.31 -3.26 -8.56
CA ILE A 6 -5.19 -3.34 -7.10
C ILE A 6 -6.00 -2.23 -6.41
N ASP A 7 -6.48 -2.51 -5.20
CA ASP A 7 -7.16 -1.54 -4.35
C ASP A 7 -6.15 -0.84 -3.40
N ALA A 8 -6.63 0.18 -2.68
CA ALA A 8 -5.81 0.85 -1.67
C ALA A 8 -5.44 -0.04 -0.48
N SER A 9 -6.21 -1.10 -0.20
CA SER A 9 -5.93 -2.00 0.92
C SER A 9 -4.71 -2.89 0.63
N VAL A 10 -4.42 -3.22 -0.63
CA VAL A 10 -3.18 -3.89 -1.03
C VAL A 10 -2.00 -2.95 -0.87
N VAL A 11 -2.12 -1.71 -1.33
CA VAL A 11 -1.06 -0.69 -1.21
C VAL A 11 -0.76 -0.37 0.26
N ALA A 12 -1.78 -0.26 1.11
CA ALA A 12 -1.61 -0.04 2.55
C ALA A 12 -0.74 -1.11 3.21
N LYS A 13 -0.83 -2.37 2.75
CA LYS A 13 -0.03 -3.49 3.26
C LYS A 13 1.44 -3.43 2.87
N TRP A 14 1.83 -2.63 1.86
CA TRP A 14 3.24 -2.41 1.51
C TRP A 14 3.95 -1.57 2.56
N VAL A 15 3.23 -0.62 3.15
CA VAL A 15 3.76 0.31 4.16
C VAL A 15 3.44 -0.13 5.59
N LEU A 16 2.31 -0.82 5.83
CA LEU A 16 1.87 -1.23 7.16
C LEU A 16 2.07 -2.74 7.42
N PRO A 17 2.44 -3.13 8.66
CA PRO A 17 2.49 -4.53 9.07
C PRO A 17 1.07 -5.06 9.34
N GLU A 18 0.34 -5.40 8.29
CA GLU A 18 -1.02 -5.96 8.34
C GLU A 18 -1.05 -7.43 7.88
N PRO A 19 -2.05 -8.23 8.29
CA PRO A 19 -2.28 -9.56 7.74
C PRO A 19 -2.38 -9.52 6.21
N GLY A 20 -1.72 -10.46 5.54
CA GLY A 20 -1.63 -10.49 4.08
C GLY A 20 -0.55 -9.57 3.49
N ARG A 21 0.37 -9.04 4.31
CA ARG A 21 1.52 -8.26 3.84
C ARG A 21 2.42 -9.04 2.88
N GLU A 22 2.78 -10.28 3.20
CA GLU A 22 3.64 -11.11 2.35
C GLU A 22 3.12 -11.23 0.90
N PRO A 23 1.87 -11.66 0.65
CA PRO A 23 1.36 -11.71 -0.71
C PRO A 23 1.20 -10.32 -1.34
N ALA A 24 0.96 -9.25 -0.57
CA ALA A 24 0.92 -7.89 -1.11
C ALA A 24 2.31 -7.42 -1.59
N LEU A 25 3.37 -7.70 -0.82
CA LEU A 25 4.75 -7.40 -1.21
C LEU A 25 5.20 -8.24 -2.41
N ALA A 26 4.72 -9.48 -2.54
CA ALA A 26 5.01 -10.30 -3.72
C ALA A 26 4.49 -9.65 -5.02
N LEU A 27 3.32 -8.99 -5.00
CA LEU A 27 2.81 -8.24 -6.15
C LEU A 27 3.70 -7.04 -6.50
N LEU A 28 4.18 -6.32 -5.49
CA LEU A 28 5.11 -5.21 -5.67
C LEU A 28 6.43 -5.69 -6.30
N ASN A 29 7.00 -6.78 -5.79
CA ASN A 29 8.23 -7.37 -6.32
C ASN A 29 8.07 -7.81 -7.79
N LEU A 30 6.92 -8.39 -8.16
CA LEU A 30 6.64 -8.76 -9.54
C LEU A 30 6.52 -7.54 -10.46
N TYR A 31 5.90 -6.46 -9.97
CA TYR A 31 5.82 -5.19 -10.68
C TYR A 31 7.20 -4.57 -10.90
N GLU A 32 8.01 -4.45 -9.84
CA GLU A 32 9.38 -3.92 -9.91
C GLU A 32 10.29 -4.76 -10.83
N ALA A 33 10.06 -6.08 -10.88
CA ALA A 33 10.76 -6.99 -11.79
C ALA A 33 10.23 -6.96 -13.24
N ASN A 34 9.29 -6.07 -13.59
CA ASN A 34 8.62 -6.00 -14.89
C ASN A 34 7.98 -7.35 -15.31
N ARG A 35 7.51 -8.13 -14.33
CA ARG A 35 6.81 -9.41 -14.53
C ARG A 35 5.29 -9.28 -14.44
N LEU A 36 4.80 -8.12 -13.99
CA LEU A 36 3.39 -7.83 -13.79
C LEU A 36 3.11 -6.35 -14.04
N ASP A 37 2.10 -6.04 -14.84
CA ASP A 37 1.57 -4.68 -14.96
C ASP A 37 0.53 -4.45 -13.87
N LEU A 38 0.70 -3.39 -13.07
CA LEU A 38 -0.27 -2.96 -12.06
C LEU A 38 -1.04 -1.74 -12.53
N ALA A 39 -2.35 -1.75 -12.28
CA ALA A 39 -3.22 -0.60 -12.42
C ALA A 39 -3.94 -0.35 -11.09
N ALA A 40 -4.38 0.87 -10.86
CA ALA A 40 -5.21 1.21 -9.71
C ALA A 40 -6.25 2.27 -10.09
N PRO A 41 -7.35 2.39 -9.34
CA PRO A 41 -8.25 3.53 -9.43
C PRO A 41 -7.50 4.85 -9.21
N ARG A 42 -8.15 6.01 -9.43
CA ARG A 42 -7.47 7.32 -9.32
C ARG A 42 -7.13 7.74 -7.87
N LEU A 43 -7.67 7.07 -6.86
CA LEU A 43 -7.65 7.51 -5.46
C LEU A 43 -6.79 6.70 -4.46
N PRO A 44 -5.96 5.71 -4.83
CA PRO A 44 -5.27 4.86 -3.84
C PRO A 44 -4.35 5.68 -2.95
N LEU A 45 -3.70 6.72 -3.47
CA LEU A 45 -2.85 7.61 -2.68
C LEU A 45 -3.64 8.32 -1.56
N ILE A 46 -4.84 8.81 -1.85
CA ILE A 46 -5.70 9.52 -0.88
C ILE A 46 -6.27 8.52 0.15
N GLU A 47 -6.65 7.33 -0.30
CA GLU A 47 -7.20 6.28 0.56
C GLU A 47 -6.13 5.74 1.52
N VAL A 48 -4.92 5.47 1.03
CA VAL A 48 -3.77 5.06 1.84
C VAL A 48 -3.37 6.15 2.83
N ALA A 49 -3.26 7.41 2.38
CA ALA A 49 -2.99 8.54 3.26
C ALA A 49 -4.04 8.65 4.39
N SER A 50 -5.32 8.46 4.05
CA SER A 50 -6.41 8.48 5.03
C SER A 50 -6.29 7.34 6.06
N VAL A 51 -5.88 6.15 5.64
CA VAL A 51 -5.62 5.01 6.55
C VAL A 51 -4.48 5.35 7.51
N LEU A 52 -3.36 5.88 7.01
CA LEU A 52 -2.21 6.28 7.81
C LEU A 52 -2.58 7.36 8.84
N VAL A 53 -3.27 8.43 8.42
CA VAL A 53 -3.72 9.52 9.30
C VAL A 53 -4.65 8.99 10.40
N LYS A 54 -5.60 8.11 10.05
CA LYS A 54 -6.53 7.52 11.03
C LYS A 54 -5.80 6.66 12.06
N ARG A 55 -4.81 5.86 11.65
CA ARG A 55 -4.00 5.02 12.56
C ARG A 55 -3.09 5.86 13.45
N TYR A 56 -2.47 6.90 12.90
CA TYR A 56 -1.68 7.86 13.66
C TYR A 56 -2.52 8.54 14.75
N ARG A 57 -3.72 9.06 14.41
CA ARG A 57 -4.65 9.68 15.37
C ARG A 57 -5.14 8.73 16.47
N ARG A 58 -5.11 7.43 16.23
CA ARG A 58 -5.47 6.38 17.21
C ARG A 58 -4.28 5.90 18.03
N HIS A 59 -3.13 6.60 17.97
CA HIS A 59 -1.87 6.21 18.60
C HIS A 59 -1.40 4.79 18.23
N SER A 60 -1.85 4.28 17.07
CA SER A 60 -1.52 2.95 16.57
C SER A 60 -0.33 2.95 15.60
N LEU A 61 0.28 4.12 15.36
CA LEU A 61 1.50 4.35 14.57
C LEU A 61 2.33 5.44 15.25
N ALA A 62 3.65 5.26 15.34
CA ALA A 62 4.58 6.29 15.80
C ALA A 62 4.92 7.27 14.66
N LEU A 63 5.17 8.55 14.99
CA LEU A 63 5.47 9.64 14.02
C LEU A 63 6.58 9.29 13.01
N THR A 64 7.58 8.53 13.44
CA THR A 64 8.73 8.12 12.62
C THR A 64 8.37 7.20 11.46
N GLN A 65 7.24 6.47 11.51
CA GLN A 65 6.78 5.59 10.43
C GLN A 65 5.85 6.28 9.43
N ALA A 66 5.32 7.46 9.76
CA ALA A 66 4.37 8.17 8.90
C ALA A 66 5.05 8.97 7.77
N GLY A 67 6.32 9.35 7.96
CA GLY A 67 7.09 10.19 7.03
C GLY A 67 7.73 9.45 5.86
N GLU A 68 7.93 8.13 5.94
CA GLU A 68 8.59 7.33 4.89
C GLU A 68 7.62 6.89 3.76
N ALA A 69 6.34 7.24 3.85
CA ALA A 69 5.30 6.76 2.93
C ALA A 69 5.07 7.64 1.69
N PHE A 70 5.88 8.69 1.48
CA PHE A 70 5.78 9.61 0.34
C PHE A 70 7.16 10.01 -0.18
#